data_AF-A0A3M2C9Q1-F1
#
_entry.id   AF-A0A3M2C9Q1-F1
#
_cell.length_a   1.000
_cell.length_b   1.000
_cell.length_c   1.000
_cell.angle_alpha   90.00
_cell.angle_beta   90.00
_cell.angle_gamma   90.00
#
_symmetry.space_group_name_H-M   'P 1'
#
loop_
_entity.id
_entity.type
_entity.pdbx_description
1 polymer ?
#
loop_
_entity_poly.entity_id
_entity_poly.type
_entity_poly.pdbx_seq_one_letter_code
_entity_poly.pdbx_strand_id
1 'polypeptide(L)'
;MNVSRFFEHWGLSENPFAAEEARHDAVFARLDAGAATHPDFEKVLGDLERPASSIVFGEKGSGKTALRLQIEQRVGAWNAAHPDRRALLIAYDDLNPWLDRFVARMRAEGAKNTDEALGRLRLSDHMDAILALATPGLVDRALAPGSEGRQRARALRAGPPETRAGFALLQACYDDPDRAPARTARLVRRIKAPGDR
;
A
#
# COMPACT_ATOMS: atom_id res chain seq x y z
N MET A 1 -22.02 -14.59 29.45
CA MET A 1 -22.31 -15.47 28.29
C MET A 1 -21.40 -16.69 28.39
N ASN A 2 -21.92 -17.92 28.32
CA ASN A 2 -21.07 -19.12 28.32
C ASN A 2 -20.56 -19.34 26.89
N VAL A 3 -19.29 -19.03 26.66
CA VAL A 3 -18.64 -19.07 25.34
C VAL A 3 -18.65 -20.49 24.76
N SER A 4 -18.51 -21.53 25.58
CA SER A 4 -18.56 -22.92 25.15
C SER A 4 -19.92 -23.30 24.57
N ARG A 5 -21.02 -22.91 25.22
CA ARG A 5 -22.38 -23.15 24.70
C ARG A 5 -22.65 -22.39 23.39
N PHE A 6 -22.09 -21.19 23.26
CA PHE A 6 -22.19 -20.42 22.01
C PHE A 6 -21.48 -21.15 20.87
N PHE A 7 -20.27 -21.66 21.10
CA PHE A 7 -19.55 -22.43 20.07
C PHE A 7 -20.25 -23.73 19.71
N GLU A 8 -20.75 -24.47 20.70
CA GLU A 8 -21.50 -25.70 20.47
C GLU A 8 -22.77 -25.44 19.65
N HIS A 9 -23.53 -24.39 19.99
CA HIS A 9 -24.77 -24.04 19.27
C HIS A 9 -24.51 -23.68 17.80
N TRP A 10 -23.42 -22.97 17.52
CA TRP A 10 -23.07 -22.52 16.17
C TRP A 10 -22.09 -23.44 15.43
N GLY A 11 -21.71 -24.58 16.02
CA GLY A 11 -20.76 -25.53 15.43
C GLY A 11 -19.35 -24.96 15.21
N LEU A 12 -18.92 -24.01 16.04
CA LEU A 12 -17.62 -23.37 15.92
C LEU A 12 -16.53 -24.26 16.55
N SER A 13 -15.56 -24.67 15.74
CA SER A 13 -14.44 -25.53 16.16
C SER A 13 -13.32 -24.77 16.88
N GLU A 14 -13.27 -23.45 16.73
CA GLU A 14 -12.27 -22.56 17.30
C GLU A 14 -12.91 -21.22 17.68
N ASN A 15 -12.32 -20.49 18.63
CA ASN A 15 -12.78 -19.17 19.03
C ASN A 15 -12.32 -18.09 18.02
N PRO A 16 -13.23 -17.49 17.22
CA PRO A 16 -12.86 -16.43 16.27
C PRO A 16 -12.71 -15.05 16.93
N PHE A 17 -12.84 -14.95 18.25
CA PHE A 17 -12.76 -13.70 19.03
C PHE A 17 -11.59 -13.73 20.03
N ALA A 18 -10.64 -14.64 19.85
CA ALA A 18 -9.55 -14.84 20.81
C ALA A 18 -8.48 -13.74 20.71
N ALA A 19 -8.32 -13.11 19.55
CA ALA A 19 -7.34 -12.05 19.34
C ALA A 19 -7.98 -10.66 19.45
N GLU A 20 -7.31 -9.73 20.15
CA GLU A 20 -7.74 -8.33 20.22
C GLU A 20 -7.53 -7.60 18.88
N GLU A 21 -6.52 -8.02 18.10
CA GLU A 21 -6.12 -7.39 16.86
C GLU A 21 -6.23 -8.35 15.67
N ALA A 22 -6.84 -7.89 14.58
CA ALA A 22 -7.01 -8.67 13.35
C ALA A 22 -5.70 -9.20 12.74
N ARG A 23 -4.56 -8.52 12.98
CA ARG A 23 -3.23 -8.95 12.49
C ARG A 23 -2.72 -10.21 13.19
N HIS A 24 -3.18 -10.46 14.42
CA HIS A 24 -2.76 -11.58 15.26
C HIS A 24 -3.82 -12.68 15.34
N ASP A 25 -4.94 -12.52 14.63
CA ASP A 25 -6.04 -13.46 14.64
C ASP A 25 -5.80 -14.59 13.62
N ALA A 26 -5.58 -15.80 14.13
CA ALA A 26 -5.29 -16.98 13.31
C ALA A 26 -6.52 -17.47 12.53
N VAL A 27 -7.73 -17.28 13.06
CA VAL A 27 -8.97 -17.62 12.34
C VAL A 27 -9.15 -16.64 11.20
N PHE A 28 -8.97 -15.34 11.46
CA PHE A 28 -9.04 -14.29 10.46
C PHE A 28 -8.00 -14.48 9.34
N ALA A 29 -6.77 -14.84 9.67
CA ALA A 29 -5.71 -15.07 8.69
C ALA A 29 -6.02 -16.23 7.72
N ARG A 30 -6.86 -17.18 8.13
CA ARG A 30 -7.27 -18.33 7.30
C ARG A 30 -8.61 -18.13 6.60
N LEU A 31 -9.38 -17.10 6.97
CA LEU A 31 -10.61 -16.76 6.28
C LEU A 31 -10.27 -16.27 4.87
N ASP A 32 -10.84 -16.94 3.87
CA ASP A 32 -10.70 -16.51 2.48
C ASP A 32 -11.40 -15.16 2.28
N ALA A 33 -10.88 -14.33 1.37
CA ALA A 33 -11.27 -12.93 1.17
C ALA A 33 -12.73 -12.71 0.71
N GLY A 34 -13.52 -13.77 0.61
CA GLY A 34 -14.94 -13.76 0.27
C GLY A 34 -15.85 -14.54 1.22
N ALA A 35 -15.31 -15.24 2.23
CA ALA A 35 -16.12 -16.11 3.10
C ALA A 35 -16.88 -15.31 4.17
N ALA A 36 -16.27 -14.26 4.71
CA ALA A 36 -16.88 -13.38 5.71
C ALA A 36 -16.26 -11.99 5.62
N THR A 37 -17.00 -11.00 5.12
CA THR A 37 -16.53 -9.62 4.98
C THR A 37 -17.38 -8.66 5.79
N HIS A 38 -16.85 -7.47 6.04
CA HIS A 38 -17.65 -6.35 6.56
C HIS A 38 -18.88 -6.12 5.64
N PRO A 39 -20.07 -5.79 6.17
CA PRO A 39 -21.27 -5.58 5.34
C PRO A 39 -21.09 -4.52 4.25
N ASP A 40 -20.33 -3.46 4.54
CA ASP A 40 -19.99 -2.41 3.58
C ASP A 40 -18.71 -2.68 2.77
N PHE A 41 -18.12 -3.88 2.86
CA PHE A 41 -16.83 -4.17 2.22
C PHE A 41 -16.82 -3.86 0.72
N GLU A 42 -17.82 -4.32 -0.01
CA GLU A 42 -17.92 -4.08 -1.46
C GLU A 42 -18.11 -2.59 -1.79
N LYS A 43 -18.73 -1.81 -0.90
CA LYS A 43 -18.85 -0.35 -1.07
C LYS A 43 -17.51 0.36 -0.86
N VAL A 44 -16.70 -0.13 0.08
CA VAL A 44 -15.38 0.44 0.39
C VAL A 44 -14.35 0.05 -0.67
N LEU A 45 -14.33 -1.22 -1.07
CA LEU A 45 -13.43 -1.70 -2.13
C LEU A 45 -13.78 -1.09 -3.48
N GLY A 46 -15.09 -1.07 -3.81
CA GLY A 46 -15.58 -0.64 -5.11
C GLY A 46 -15.10 -1.54 -6.26
N ASP A 47 -14.99 -0.94 -7.44
CA ASP A 47 -14.52 -1.61 -8.65
C ASP A 47 -12.99 -1.40 -8.80
N LEU A 48 -12.23 -2.50 -8.86
CA LEU A 48 -10.78 -2.46 -9.03
C LEU A 48 -10.33 -2.00 -10.43
N GLU A 49 -11.20 -2.07 -11.44
CA GLU A 49 -10.94 -1.49 -12.76
C GLU A 49 -11.26 0.01 -12.79
N ARG A 50 -12.19 0.45 -11.93
CA ARG A 50 -12.69 1.82 -11.86
C ARG A 50 -12.66 2.30 -10.41
N PRO A 51 -11.45 2.54 -9.87
CA PRO A 51 -11.30 2.87 -8.46
C PRO A 51 -12.07 4.15 -8.12
N ALA A 52 -12.86 4.08 -7.05
CA ALA A 52 -13.59 5.20 -6.49
C ALA A 52 -13.00 5.57 -5.13
N SER A 53 -13.20 6.82 -4.70
CA SER A 53 -12.77 7.26 -3.38
C SER A 53 -13.77 6.83 -2.31
N SER A 54 -13.26 6.25 -1.22
CA SER A 54 -14.05 5.90 -0.03
C SER A 54 -13.39 6.43 1.23
N ILE A 55 -14.16 6.95 2.17
CA ILE A 55 -13.69 7.32 3.51
C ILE A 55 -14.42 6.45 4.52
N VAL A 56 -13.67 5.74 5.36
CA VAL A 56 -14.23 4.81 6.35
C VAL A 56 -13.96 5.34 7.75
N PHE A 57 -15.02 5.80 8.42
CA PHE A 57 -14.98 6.12 9.85
C PHE A 57 -15.42 4.91 10.67
N GLY A 58 -14.83 4.76 11.85
CA GLY A 58 -15.29 3.76 12.81
C GLY A 58 -14.54 3.87 14.12
N GLU A 59 -15.14 3.35 15.19
CA GLU A 59 -14.55 3.33 16.52
C GLU A 59 -13.38 2.33 16.62
N LYS A 60 -12.60 2.38 17.73
CA LYS A 60 -11.59 1.35 17.99
C LYS A 60 -12.28 -0.02 18.02
N GLY A 61 -11.73 -1.01 17.31
CA GLY A 61 -12.32 -2.34 17.22
C GLY A 61 -13.40 -2.51 16.15
N SER A 62 -13.78 -1.47 15.38
CA SER A 62 -14.81 -1.56 14.33
C SER A 62 -14.42 -2.39 13.09
N GLY A 63 -13.29 -3.09 13.11
CA GLY A 63 -12.84 -3.92 11.99
C GLY A 63 -12.13 -3.19 10.85
N LYS A 64 -11.72 -1.92 10.99
CA LYS A 64 -10.97 -1.20 9.93
C LYS A 64 -9.69 -1.91 9.50
N THR A 65 -8.93 -2.44 10.46
CA THR A 65 -7.71 -3.21 10.18
C THR A 65 -8.02 -4.50 9.44
N ALA A 66 -9.08 -5.20 9.83
CA ALA A 66 -9.57 -6.39 9.14
C ALA A 66 -9.98 -6.07 7.69
N LEU A 67 -10.73 -4.97 7.51
CA LEU A 67 -11.16 -4.48 6.21
C LEU A 67 -9.96 -4.21 5.29
N ARG A 68 -8.92 -3.51 5.78
CA ARG A 68 -7.67 -3.28 5.03
C ARG A 68 -7.01 -4.59 4.58
N LEU A 69 -6.86 -5.54 5.50
CA LEU A 69 -6.27 -6.86 5.20
C LEU A 69 -7.07 -7.62 4.14
N GLN A 70 -8.41 -7.54 4.18
CA GLN A 70 -9.26 -8.14 3.15
C GLN A 70 -9.14 -7.44 1.79
N ILE A 71 -8.98 -6.10 1.77
CA ILE A 71 -8.67 -5.36 0.53
C ILE A 71 -7.34 -5.85 -0.06
N GLU A 72 -6.29 -5.99 0.76
CA GLU A 72 -4.99 -6.52 0.32
C GLU A 72 -5.14 -7.89 -0.35
N GLN A 73 -5.87 -8.81 0.29
CA GLN A 73 -6.11 -10.15 -0.26
C GLN A 73 -6.91 -10.10 -1.56
N ARG A 74 -7.98 -9.29 -1.63
CA ARG A 74 -8.82 -9.17 -2.83
C ARG A 74 -8.06 -8.55 -4.01
N VAL A 75 -7.24 -7.53 -3.76
CA VAL A 75 -6.35 -6.94 -4.77
C VAL A 75 -5.31 -7.96 -5.24
N GLY A 76 -4.75 -8.76 -4.34
CA GLY A 76 -3.85 -9.86 -4.67
C GLY A 76 -4.48 -10.89 -5.61
N ALA A 77 -5.67 -11.39 -5.24
CA ALA A 77 -6.43 -12.35 -6.05
C ALA A 77 -6.82 -11.76 -7.41
N TRP A 78 -7.29 -10.51 -7.44
CA TRP A 78 -7.60 -9.79 -8.67
C TRP A 78 -6.39 -9.72 -9.61
N ASN A 79 -5.23 -9.30 -9.08
CA ASN A 79 -4.01 -9.15 -9.87
C ASN A 79 -3.47 -10.48 -10.40
N ALA A 80 -3.71 -11.59 -9.70
CA ALA A 80 -3.36 -12.93 -10.17
C ALA A 80 -4.26 -13.39 -11.32
N ALA A 81 -5.56 -13.10 -11.24
CA ALA A 81 -6.53 -13.40 -12.30
C ALA A 81 -6.42 -12.46 -13.52
N HIS A 82 -5.87 -11.25 -13.33
CA HIS A 82 -5.82 -10.19 -14.35
C HIS A 82 -4.37 -9.70 -14.59
N PRO A 83 -3.51 -10.50 -15.23
CA PRO A 83 -2.09 -10.17 -15.39
C PRO A 83 -1.83 -8.92 -16.24
N ASP A 84 -2.78 -8.57 -17.12
CA ASP A 84 -2.77 -7.43 -18.04
C ASP A 84 -3.38 -6.15 -17.44
N ARG A 85 -4.27 -6.27 -16.44
CA ARG A 85 -4.99 -5.16 -15.80
C ARG A 85 -4.96 -5.28 -14.28
N ARG A 86 -3.88 -4.76 -13.70
CA ARG A 86 -3.57 -4.88 -12.26
C ARG A 86 -3.81 -3.59 -11.50
N ALA A 87 -4.27 -3.72 -10.26
CA ALA A 87 -4.35 -2.65 -9.28
C ALA A 87 -3.06 -2.58 -8.44
N LEU A 88 -2.49 -1.39 -8.28
CA LEU A 88 -1.40 -1.16 -7.35
C LEU A 88 -1.98 -0.72 -6.00
N LEU A 89 -1.87 -1.58 -5.00
CA LEU A 89 -2.19 -1.22 -3.63
C LEU A 89 -0.98 -0.58 -2.95
N ILE A 90 -1.19 0.62 -2.39
CA ILE A 90 -0.20 1.34 -1.59
C ILE A 90 -0.75 1.40 -0.16
N ALA A 91 -0.16 0.59 0.71
CA ALA A 91 -0.51 0.54 2.13
C ALA A 91 0.17 1.71 2.87
N TYR A 92 -0.58 2.78 3.13
CA TYR A 92 -0.12 3.92 3.93
C TYR A 92 -0.67 3.82 5.35
N ASP A 93 -0.11 2.88 6.11
CA ASP A 93 -0.70 2.47 7.39
C ASP A 93 -0.14 3.23 8.58
N ASP A 94 1.09 3.73 8.45
CA ASP A 94 1.87 4.30 9.54
C ASP A 94 1.96 5.82 9.41
N LEU A 95 0.80 6.46 9.53
CA LEU A 95 0.69 7.92 9.41
C LEU A 95 1.36 8.65 10.59
N ASN A 96 1.33 8.07 11.79
CA ASN A 96 1.82 8.74 13.00
C ASN A 96 3.32 9.07 12.93
N PRO A 97 4.24 8.13 12.61
CA PRO A 97 5.66 8.44 12.49
C PRO A 97 5.96 9.47 11.39
N TRP A 98 5.16 9.48 10.33
CA TRP A 98 5.29 10.50 9.30
C TRP A 98 4.86 11.89 9.83
N LEU A 99 3.74 11.96 10.56
CA LEU A 99 3.28 13.20 11.22
C LEU A 99 4.32 13.68 12.23
N ASP A 100 4.90 12.79 13.02
CA ASP A 100 5.92 13.12 14.02
C ASP A 100 7.16 13.75 13.35
N ARG A 101 7.65 13.14 12.26
CA ARG A 101 8.78 13.69 11.48
C ARG A 101 8.42 15.02 10.83
N PHE A 102 7.21 15.14 10.29
CA PHE A 102 6.73 16.36 9.66
C PHE A 102 6.64 17.51 10.68
N VAL A 103 6.02 17.28 11.83
CA VAL A 103 5.91 18.26 12.92
C VAL A 103 7.28 18.64 13.45
N ALA A 104 8.20 17.68 13.64
CA ALA A 104 9.57 17.97 14.06
C ALA A 104 10.29 18.91 13.07
N ARG A 105 10.17 18.65 11.76
CA ARG A 105 10.71 19.52 10.71
C ARG A 105 10.09 20.91 10.76
N MET A 106 8.76 21.01 10.81
CA MET A 106 8.07 22.31 10.85
C MET A 106 8.41 23.13 12.10
N ARG A 107 8.66 22.48 13.24
CA ARG A 107 9.15 23.14 14.45
C ARG A 107 10.57 23.68 14.28
N ALA A 108 11.45 22.95 13.60
CA ALA A 108 12.78 23.45 13.24
C ALA A 108 12.71 24.64 12.27
N GLU A 109 11.66 24.71 11.44
CA GLU A 109 11.33 25.83 10.55
C GLU A 109 10.45 26.92 11.22
N GLY A 110 10.35 26.91 12.55
CA GLY A 110 9.76 28.00 13.34
C GLY A 110 8.27 27.89 13.67
N ALA A 111 7.62 26.75 13.42
CA ALA A 111 6.26 26.51 13.94
C ALA A 111 6.28 26.40 15.47
N LYS A 112 5.39 27.13 16.16
CA LYS A 112 5.40 27.24 17.64
C LYS A 112 4.75 26.07 18.35
N ASN A 113 3.77 25.44 17.71
CA ASN A 113 3.02 24.32 18.27
C ASN A 113 2.63 23.31 17.16
N THR A 114 2.01 22.20 17.57
CA THR A 114 1.61 21.14 16.64
C THR A 114 0.53 21.60 15.67
N ASP A 115 -0.45 22.40 16.12
CA ASP A 115 -1.54 22.88 15.27
C ASP A 115 -1.02 23.78 14.15
N GLU A 116 -0.08 24.68 14.45
CA GLU A 116 0.57 25.53 13.45
C GLU A 116 1.40 24.69 12.47
N ALA A 117 2.13 23.68 12.97
CA ALA A 117 2.88 22.77 12.11
C ALA A 117 1.95 22.01 11.15
N LEU A 118 0.89 21.39 11.66
CA LEU A 118 -0.08 20.65 10.85
C LEU A 118 -0.86 21.57 9.90
N GLY A 119 -1.12 22.82 10.28
CA GLY A 119 -1.73 23.83 9.40
C GLY A 119 -0.88 24.18 8.18
N ARG A 120 0.43 23.87 8.19
CA ARG A 120 1.33 24.03 7.03
C ARG A 120 1.32 22.82 6.10
N LEU A 121 0.67 21.71 6.47
CA LEU A 121 0.65 20.49 5.67
C LEU A 121 -0.09 20.71 4.36
N ARG A 122 0.54 20.35 3.24
CA ARG A 122 -0.04 20.47 1.90
C ARG A 122 -0.38 19.11 1.32
N LEU A 123 -1.23 19.14 0.30
CA LEU A 123 -1.52 17.95 -0.51
C LEU A 123 -0.24 17.38 -1.13
N SER A 124 0.71 18.23 -1.54
CA SER A 124 1.99 17.79 -2.09
C SER A 124 2.80 16.97 -1.10
N ASP A 125 2.84 17.36 0.19
CA ASP A 125 3.56 16.59 1.21
C ASP A 125 2.95 15.19 1.38
N HIS A 126 1.62 15.08 1.29
CA HIS A 126 0.92 13.80 1.35
C HIS A 126 1.18 12.94 0.10
N MET A 127 1.18 13.56 -1.09
CA MET A 127 1.54 12.89 -2.34
C MET A 127 2.98 12.38 -2.31
N ASP A 128 3.91 13.18 -1.78
CA ASP A 128 5.32 12.80 -1.62
C ASP A 128 5.47 11.57 -0.73
N ALA A 129 4.69 11.49 0.36
CA ALA A 129 4.66 10.32 1.24
C ALA A 129 4.19 9.07 0.49
N ILE A 130 3.11 9.16 -0.29
CA ILE A 130 2.60 8.04 -1.09
C ILE A 130 3.63 7.58 -2.12
N LEU A 131 4.29 8.52 -2.81
CA LEU A 131 5.31 8.22 -3.81
C LEU A 131 6.56 7.60 -3.19
N ALA A 132 6.99 8.08 -2.03
CA ALA A 132 8.10 7.51 -1.26
C ALA A 132 7.82 6.08 -0.77
N LEU A 133 6.55 5.75 -0.47
CA LEU A 133 6.15 4.38 -0.11
C LEU A 133 6.11 3.46 -1.34
N ALA A 134 5.57 3.93 -2.47
CA ALA A 134 5.34 3.09 -3.64
C ALA A 134 6.59 2.83 -4.47
N THR A 135 7.43 3.85 -4.65
CA THR A 135 8.53 3.85 -5.62
C THR A 135 9.56 2.75 -5.35
N PRO A 136 10.09 2.57 -4.11
CA PRO A 136 11.11 1.55 -3.85
C PRO A 136 10.65 0.14 -4.24
N GLY A 137 9.39 -0.20 -3.94
CA GLY A 137 8.80 -1.50 -4.27
C GLY A 137 8.59 -1.70 -5.78
N LEU A 138 8.18 -0.66 -6.51
CA LEU A 138 8.09 -0.72 -7.98
C LEU A 138 9.46 -0.94 -8.62
N VAL A 139 10.48 -0.25 -8.11
CA VAL A 139 11.86 -0.37 -8.60
C VAL A 139 12.42 -1.76 -8.27
N ASP A 140 12.14 -2.31 -7.07
CA ASP A 140 12.57 -3.68 -6.71
C ASP A 140 11.94 -4.70 -7.64
N ARG A 141 10.65 -4.56 -7.94
CA ARG A 141 9.94 -5.41 -8.90
C ARG A 141 10.51 -5.33 -10.32
N ALA A 142 10.95 -4.15 -10.76
CA ALA A 142 11.56 -3.95 -12.09
C ALA A 142 13.02 -4.48 -12.16
N LEU A 143 13.75 -4.38 -11.05
CA LEU A 143 15.14 -4.83 -10.91
C LEU A 143 15.27 -6.27 -10.42
N ALA A 144 14.16 -6.93 -10.07
CA ALA A 144 14.14 -8.28 -9.56
C ALA A 144 14.92 -9.25 -10.47
N PRO A 145 15.72 -10.17 -9.90
CA PRO A 145 16.38 -11.20 -10.68
C PRO A 145 15.35 -12.16 -11.29
N GLY A 146 15.77 -12.93 -12.30
CA GLY A 146 14.91 -13.95 -12.92
C GLY A 146 13.97 -13.45 -14.02
N SER A 147 13.01 -14.30 -14.39
CA SER A 147 12.08 -14.10 -15.51
C SER A 147 11.08 -12.98 -15.24
N GLU A 148 10.58 -12.86 -14.02
CA GLU A 148 9.55 -11.87 -13.65
C GLU A 148 10.07 -10.43 -13.80
N GLY A 149 11.25 -10.11 -13.25
CA GLY A 149 11.85 -8.79 -13.44
C GLY A 149 12.24 -8.53 -14.90
N ARG A 150 12.63 -9.57 -15.67
CA ARG A 150 12.84 -9.45 -17.13
C ARG A 150 11.56 -9.10 -17.88
N GLN A 151 10.45 -9.72 -17.51
CA GLN A 151 9.14 -9.45 -18.11
C GLN A 151 8.69 -8.02 -17.80
N ARG A 152 8.78 -7.58 -16.55
CA ARG A 152 8.44 -6.20 -16.14
C ARG A 152 9.29 -5.15 -16.85
N ALA A 153 10.61 -5.35 -16.88
CA ALA A 153 11.51 -4.46 -17.61
C ALA A 153 11.25 -4.47 -19.13
N ARG A 154 10.75 -5.57 -19.70
CA ARG A 154 10.34 -5.62 -21.11
C ARG A 154 9.05 -4.83 -21.33
N ALA A 155 8.07 -4.95 -20.44
CA ALA A 155 6.83 -4.17 -20.50
C ALA A 155 7.11 -2.66 -20.42
N LEU A 156 7.96 -2.23 -19.47
CA LEU A 156 8.39 -0.82 -19.37
C LEU A 156 9.13 -0.34 -20.63
N ARG A 157 9.92 -1.21 -21.27
CA ARG A 157 10.62 -0.91 -22.54
C ARG A 157 9.69 -0.78 -23.75
N ALA A 158 8.59 -1.52 -23.75
CA ALA A 158 7.59 -1.45 -24.80
C ALA A 158 6.72 -0.19 -24.67
N GLY A 159 6.69 0.44 -23.48
CA GLY A 159 6.00 1.69 -23.26
C GLY A 159 6.69 2.91 -23.89
N PRO A 160 5.99 4.06 -23.93
CA PRO A 160 6.53 5.30 -24.45
C PRO A 160 7.84 5.74 -23.75
N PRO A 161 8.74 6.46 -24.45
CA PRO A 161 9.93 7.05 -23.84
C PRO A 161 9.64 7.86 -22.57
N GLU A 162 8.52 8.60 -22.56
CA GLU A 162 8.07 9.46 -21.46
C GLU A 162 7.76 8.64 -20.21
N THR A 163 7.13 7.47 -20.35
CA THR A 163 6.86 6.56 -19.22
C THR A 163 8.16 6.06 -18.59
N ARG A 164 9.17 5.77 -19.41
CA ARG A 164 10.48 5.33 -18.91
C ARG A 164 11.25 6.45 -18.24
N ALA A 165 11.22 7.65 -18.81
CA ALA A 165 11.80 8.85 -18.24
C ALA A 165 11.14 9.18 -16.90
N GLY A 166 9.81 9.22 -16.86
CA GLY A 166 9.03 9.44 -15.65
C GLY A 166 9.30 8.41 -14.57
N PHE A 167 9.43 7.13 -14.92
CA PHE A 167 9.77 6.10 -13.93
C PHE A 167 11.22 6.24 -13.40
N ALA A 168 12.18 6.62 -14.24
CA ALA A 168 13.53 6.92 -13.80
C ALA A 168 13.57 8.16 -12.89
N LEU A 169 12.79 9.20 -13.20
CA LEU A 169 12.65 10.40 -12.37
C LEU A 169 12.01 10.07 -11.02
N LEU A 170 10.92 9.30 -11.00
CA LEU A 170 10.30 8.83 -9.76
C LEU A 170 11.33 8.10 -8.89
N GLN A 171 12.10 7.19 -9.48
CA GLN A 171 13.16 6.49 -8.75
C GLN A 171 14.23 7.45 -8.23
N ALA A 172 14.67 8.43 -9.01
CA ALA A 172 15.68 9.39 -8.56
C ALA A 172 15.17 10.24 -7.38
N CYS A 173 13.88 10.57 -7.35
CA CYS A 173 13.29 11.46 -6.34
C CYS A 173 12.80 10.73 -5.07
N TYR A 174 12.26 9.52 -5.19
CA TYR A 174 11.49 8.85 -4.12
C TYR A 174 12.00 7.47 -3.74
N ASP A 175 13.13 7.02 -4.30
CA ASP A 175 13.77 5.78 -3.85
C ASP A 175 14.55 5.99 -2.55
N ASP A 176 14.99 4.89 -1.95
CA ASP A 176 15.84 4.87 -0.77
C ASP A 176 17.16 5.64 -1.04
N PRO A 177 17.48 6.71 -0.29
CA PRO A 177 18.63 7.58 -0.58
C PRO A 177 19.98 6.84 -0.63
N ASP A 178 20.17 5.82 0.21
CA ASP A 178 21.42 5.08 0.30
C ASP A 178 21.59 4.13 -0.90
N ARG A 179 20.49 3.63 -1.45
CA ARG A 179 20.49 2.69 -2.58
C ARG A 179 20.26 3.37 -3.93
N ALA A 180 19.70 4.58 -3.94
CA ALA A 180 19.23 5.27 -5.14
C ALA A 180 20.31 5.38 -6.23
N PRO A 181 21.55 5.83 -5.98
CA PRO A 181 22.54 6.04 -7.05
C PRO A 181 22.86 4.75 -7.83
N ALA A 182 23.08 3.64 -7.10
CA ALA A 182 23.37 2.35 -7.70
C ALA A 182 22.13 1.77 -8.43
N ARG A 183 20.93 2.01 -7.89
CA ARG A 183 19.66 1.57 -8.50
C ARG A 183 19.32 2.37 -9.74
N THR A 184 19.60 3.67 -9.79
CA THR A 184 19.36 4.53 -10.96
C THR A 184 20.10 4.02 -12.19
N ALA A 185 21.43 3.83 -12.10
CA ALA A 185 22.23 3.34 -13.22
C ALA A 185 21.74 1.96 -13.72
N ARG A 186 21.39 1.07 -12.79
CA ARG A 186 20.83 -0.25 -13.11
C ARG A 186 19.46 -0.13 -13.79
N LEU A 187 18.57 0.70 -13.26
CA LEU A 187 17.21 0.86 -13.76
C LEU A 187 17.22 1.50 -15.15
N VAL A 188 17.92 2.62 -15.33
CA VAL A 188 18.07 3.32 -16.61
C VAL A 188 18.58 2.37 -17.69
N ARG A 189 19.65 1.60 -17.40
CA ARG A 189 20.16 0.58 -18.31
C ARG A 189 19.13 -0.52 -18.60
N ARG A 190 18.42 -0.98 -17.57
CA ARG A 190 17.48 -2.09 -17.63
C ARG A 190 16.25 -1.78 -18.48
N ILE A 191 15.69 -0.58 -18.31
CA ILE A 191 14.50 -0.14 -19.03
C ILE A 191 14.84 0.70 -20.26
N LYS A 192 16.13 0.94 -20.54
CA LYS A 192 16.59 1.84 -21.59
C LYS A 192 15.90 3.20 -21.49
N ALA A 193 15.85 3.80 -20.29
CA ALA A 193 15.27 5.12 -20.14
C ALA A 193 16.08 6.12 -20.99
N PRO A 194 15.42 7.06 -21.69
CA PRO A 194 16.14 8.13 -22.36
C PRO A 194 16.94 8.90 -21.30
N GLY A 195 18.22 9.15 -21.57
CA GLY A 195 18.98 10.09 -20.75
C GLY A 195 18.50 11.50 -21.05
N ASP A 196 18.55 12.39 -20.05
CA ASP A 196 18.43 13.83 -20.30
C ASP A 196 19.51 14.20 -21.33
N ARG A 197 19.06 14.64 -22.51
CA ARG A 197 19.91 15.25 -23.52
C ARG A 197 19.85 16.75 -23.36
#